data_AF-A0A843HV09-F1
#
_entry.id   AF-A0A843HV09-F1
#
_cell.length_a   1.000
_cell.length_b   1.000
_cell.length_c   1.000
_cell.angle_alpha   90.00
_cell.angle_beta   90.00
_cell.angle_gamma   90.00
#
_symmetry.space_group_name_H-M   'P 1'
#
loop_
_entity.id
_entity.type
_entity.pdbx_description
1 polymer ?
#
loop_
_entity_poly.entity_id
_entity_poly.type
_entity_poly.pdbx_seq_one_letter_code
_entity_poly.pdbx_strand_id
1 'polypeptide(L)'
;MVVYLIRSNEKFNFTDLTYGSPNDPYHMYIFSEGNTSLAVSPFLWNLYFSNKILMNLTFNGKYFNVSIIAINISYISPSIHVLGYPGFMYGYETWFSFSEMGKTKEYGLYLPEKLSNLSNFYSFLYYTVWNVTGRIDDFSYDMWLTPQPNVPQLSKGDIEVMIWNYWGQNLSNVPYFAYIGNAHFPTYINGTIKNVNYSIYILNYTGSMNGWTGVYYLMQDHGI
;
A
#
# COMPACT_ATOMS: atom_id res chain seq x y z
N MET A 1 1.89 -3.89 7.82
CA MET A 1 0.54 -4.50 7.92
C MET A 1 0.63 -5.83 8.65
N VAL A 2 0.17 -5.92 9.89
CA VAL A 2 -0.37 -7.18 10.42
C VAL A 2 -1.87 -7.05 10.33
N VAL A 3 -2.45 -7.70 9.33
CA VAL A 3 -3.89 -7.97 9.33
C VAL A 3 -4.09 -9.12 10.30
N TYR A 4 -4.47 -8.80 11.54
CA TYR A 4 -5.15 -9.78 12.38
C TYR A 4 -6.57 -9.83 11.91
N LEU A 5 -6.87 -10.77 11.04
CA LEU A 5 -8.22 -11.26 10.96
C LEU A 5 -8.29 -12.49 11.86
N ILE A 6 -8.86 -12.33 13.06
CA ILE A 6 -9.07 -13.46 13.97
C ILE A 6 -10.57 -13.60 14.21
N ARG A 7 -11.14 -14.66 13.62
CA ARG A 7 -11.78 -15.75 14.37
C ARG A 7 -11.73 -17.05 13.55
N SER A 8 -10.70 -17.86 13.77
CA SER A 8 -10.80 -19.25 14.27
C SER A 8 -9.55 -20.04 13.89
N ASN A 9 -8.78 -20.45 14.91
CA ASN A 9 -7.90 -21.63 15.02
C ASN A 9 -6.98 -22.11 13.87
N GLU A 10 -6.88 -21.42 12.74
CA GLU A 10 -5.91 -21.76 11.70
C GLU A 10 -4.68 -20.86 11.82
N LYS A 11 -3.55 -21.48 12.17
CA LYS A 11 -2.25 -20.86 12.17
C LYS A 11 -1.69 -20.97 10.76
N PHE A 12 -1.66 -19.87 10.03
CA PHE A 12 -0.83 -19.79 8.83
C PHE A 12 0.65 -19.76 9.25
N ASN A 13 1.30 -20.92 9.28
CA ASN A 13 2.74 -21.02 9.44
C ASN A 13 3.40 -20.88 8.07
N PHE A 14 3.61 -19.65 7.62
CA PHE A 14 4.68 -19.39 6.64
C PHE A 14 5.98 -19.30 7.45
N THR A 15 6.55 -20.45 7.79
CA THR A 15 7.88 -20.51 8.39
C THR A 15 8.92 -20.33 7.29
N ASP A 16 9.83 -19.37 7.49
CA ASP A 16 11.00 -19.08 6.64
C ASP A 16 10.74 -18.54 5.22
N LEU A 17 10.08 -17.39 5.13
CA LEU A 17 10.23 -16.52 3.96
C LEU A 17 11.44 -15.60 4.16
N THR A 18 12.65 -16.10 3.90
CA THR A 18 13.82 -15.23 3.71
C THR A 18 13.92 -14.91 2.22
N TYR A 19 13.59 -13.68 1.83
CA TYR A 19 13.86 -13.24 0.46
C TYR A 19 15.35 -12.87 0.33
N GLY A 20 16.02 -13.50 -0.63
CA GLY A 20 17.46 -13.39 -0.86
C GLY A 20 17.85 -13.34 -2.34
N SER A 21 17.03 -12.74 -3.22
CA SER A 21 17.42 -12.53 -4.62
C SER A 21 17.28 -11.05 -5.02
N PRO A 22 18.38 -10.35 -5.36
CA PRO A 22 18.36 -8.94 -5.72
C PRO A 22 17.83 -8.62 -7.14
N ASN A 23 17.24 -9.59 -7.86
CA ASN A 23 17.11 -9.50 -9.33
C ASN A 23 15.70 -9.32 -9.87
N ASP A 24 14.65 -9.27 -9.04
CA ASP A 24 13.29 -8.99 -9.53
C ASP A 24 12.57 -7.97 -8.62
N PRO A 25 12.65 -6.65 -8.93
CA PRO A 25 12.04 -5.60 -8.14
C PRO A 25 10.50 -5.67 -8.12
N TYR A 26 9.90 -6.49 -8.97
CA TYR A 26 8.45 -6.65 -9.11
C TYR A 26 7.95 -8.01 -8.60
N HIS A 27 8.84 -8.88 -8.12
CA HIS A 27 8.48 -10.24 -7.73
C HIS A 27 7.32 -10.28 -6.73
N MET A 28 6.52 -11.33 -6.81
CA MET A 28 5.33 -11.48 -5.99
C MET A 28 5.21 -12.85 -5.41
N TYR A 29 4.75 -12.90 -4.17
CA TYR A 29 4.27 -14.12 -3.57
C TYR A 29 2.79 -14.01 -3.29
N ILE A 30 2.01 -14.97 -3.79
CA ILE A 30 0.58 -15.08 -3.55
C ILE A 30 0.35 -16.21 -2.55
N PHE A 31 -0.22 -15.86 -1.41
CA PHE A 31 -0.73 -16.77 -0.40
C PHE A 31 -2.21 -17.00 -0.69
N SER A 32 -2.61 -18.24 -0.93
CA SER A 32 -4.02 -18.57 -1.19
C SER A 32 -4.51 -19.67 -0.26
N GLU A 33 -5.65 -19.45 0.38
CA GLU A 33 -6.39 -20.47 1.11
C GLU A 33 -7.89 -20.33 0.81
N GLY A 34 -8.51 -21.40 0.30
CA GLY A 34 -9.90 -21.37 -0.13
C GLY A 34 -10.16 -20.28 -1.17
N ASN A 35 -11.02 -19.33 -0.85
CA ASN A 35 -11.37 -18.18 -1.71
C ASN A 35 -10.63 -16.89 -1.32
N THR A 36 -9.59 -17.00 -0.50
CA THR A 36 -8.84 -15.86 0.01
C THR A 36 -7.43 -15.88 -0.53
N SER A 37 -7.01 -14.76 -1.12
CA SER A 37 -5.64 -14.53 -1.56
C SER A 37 -5.07 -13.27 -0.91
N LEU A 38 -3.81 -13.34 -0.51
CA LEU A 38 -3.00 -12.19 -0.12
C LEU A 38 -1.75 -12.20 -0.98
N ALA A 39 -1.34 -11.05 -1.50
CA ALA A 39 -0.05 -10.94 -2.16
C ALA A 39 0.93 -10.12 -1.33
N VAL A 40 2.21 -10.46 -1.44
CA VAL A 40 3.33 -9.67 -0.93
C VAL A 40 4.26 -9.38 -2.08
N SER A 41 4.71 -8.13 -2.17
CA SER A 41 5.73 -7.75 -3.13
C SER A 41 6.70 -6.72 -2.53
N PRO A 42 8.00 -6.80 -2.84
CA PRO A 42 8.94 -5.70 -2.70
C PRO A 42 8.48 -4.42 -3.44
N PHE A 43 7.84 -4.61 -4.60
CA PHE A 43 7.32 -3.58 -5.48
C PHE A 43 8.20 -2.33 -5.59
N LEU A 44 9.46 -2.53 -5.94
CA LEU A 44 10.48 -1.49 -6.13
C LEU A 44 10.37 -0.89 -7.54
N TRP A 45 9.17 -0.40 -7.86
CA TRP A 45 8.77 -0.03 -9.21
C TRP A 45 9.57 1.13 -9.81
N ASN A 46 10.26 1.93 -9.00
CA ASN A 46 11.06 3.04 -9.48
C ASN A 46 12.57 2.80 -9.33
N LEU A 47 13.01 1.60 -8.93
CA LEU A 47 14.43 1.27 -8.83
C LEU A 47 15.02 1.02 -10.23
N TYR A 48 15.94 1.88 -10.67
CA TYR A 48 16.72 1.63 -11.89
C TYR A 48 18.01 0.86 -11.59
N PHE A 49 18.75 1.31 -10.57
CA PHE A 49 20.03 0.73 -10.20
C PHE A 49 20.30 0.90 -8.70
N SER A 50 21.10 -0.01 -8.15
CA SER A 50 21.66 0.07 -6.80
C SER A 50 22.98 -0.70 -6.75
N ASN A 51 23.99 -0.16 -6.04
CA ASN A 51 25.23 -0.90 -5.79
C ASN A 51 24.99 -2.11 -4.88
N LYS A 52 24.04 -1.98 -3.95
CA LYS A 52 23.64 -3.03 -3.03
C LYS A 52 22.21 -2.81 -2.63
N ILE A 53 21.37 -3.82 -2.85
CA ILE A 53 20.04 -3.87 -2.31
C ILE A 53 19.83 -5.17 -1.54
N LEU A 54 19.40 -5.04 -0.29
CA LEU A 54 18.92 -6.13 0.54
C LEU A 54 17.54 -5.74 1.02
N MET A 55 16.58 -6.60 0.74
CA MET A 55 15.21 -6.39 1.12
C MET A 55 14.66 -7.68 1.69
N ASN A 56 14.13 -7.60 2.90
CA ASN A 56 13.60 -8.75 3.60
C ASN A 56 12.14 -8.49 3.96
N LEU A 57 11.24 -9.30 3.39
CA LEU A 57 9.82 -9.32 3.71
C LEU A 57 9.55 -10.66 4.36
N THR A 58 9.37 -10.65 5.68
CA THR A 58 9.10 -11.87 6.45
C THR A 58 7.69 -11.82 7.00
N PHE A 59 6.92 -12.89 6.79
CA PHE A 59 5.64 -13.10 7.45
C PHE A 59 5.72 -14.40 8.23
N ASN A 60 5.52 -14.35 9.56
CA ASN A 60 5.59 -15.55 10.42
C ASN A 60 4.21 -16.00 10.94
N GLY A 61 3.13 -15.63 10.23
CA GLY A 61 1.76 -15.89 10.66
C GLY A 61 1.20 -14.91 11.70
N LYS A 62 2.06 -14.09 12.32
CA LYS A 62 1.66 -13.11 13.34
C LYS A 62 2.17 -11.70 13.04
N TYR A 63 3.39 -11.60 12.54
CA TYR A 63 4.04 -10.34 12.23
C TYR A 63 4.50 -10.36 10.80
N PHE A 64 4.33 -9.21 10.15
CA PHE A 64 4.97 -8.92 8.90
C PHE A 64 6.01 -7.86 9.10
N ASN A 65 7.24 -8.19 8.74
CA ASN A 65 8.36 -7.29 8.85
C ASN A 65 8.90 -7.01 7.46
N VAL A 66 9.10 -5.72 7.18
CA VAL A 66 9.78 -5.24 5.98
C VAL A 66 11.03 -4.53 6.44
N SER A 67 12.20 -4.98 5.97
CA SER A 67 13.45 -4.24 6.15
C SER A 67 14.15 -4.05 4.82
N ILE A 68 14.71 -2.86 4.61
CA ILE A 68 15.33 -2.47 3.35
C ILE A 68 16.67 -1.81 3.66
N ILE A 69 17.70 -2.27 2.97
CA ILE A 69 19.02 -1.65 2.92
C ILE A 69 19.35 -1.47 1.46
N ALA A 70 19.40 -0.22 1.00
CA ALA A 70 19.77 0.13 -0.36
C ALA A 70 20.88 1.20 -0.34
N ILE A 71 21.91 1.03 -1.17
CA ILE A 71 23.09 1.90 -1.21
C ILE A 71 23.34 2.34 -2.66
N ASN A 72 23.57 3.65 -2.84
CA ASN A 72 23.83 4.27 -4.15
C ASN A 72 22.74 3.91 -5.17
N ILE A 73 21.52 4.29 -4.84
CA ILE A 73 20.34 4.05 -5.67
C ILE A 73 20.19 5.10 -6.75
N SER A 74 19.63 4.72 -7.89
CA SER A 74 19.08 5.65 -8.87
C SER A 74 17.71 5.19 -9.33
N TYR A 75 16.92 6.16 -9.77
CA TYR A 75 15.50 5.99 -10.07
C TYR A 75 15.26 5.83 -11.57
N ILE A 76 14.26 5.03 -11.95
CA ILE A 76 13.77 4.96 -13.33
C ILE A 76 13.24 6.33 -13.76
N SER A 77 12.46 6.96 -12.88
CA SER A 77 11.96 8.32 -13.01
C SER A 77 12.57 9.22 -11.93
N PRO A 78 13.68 9.95 -12.20
CA PRO A 78 14.37 10.77 -11.21
C PRO A 78 13.55 11.91 -10.61
N SER A 79 12.49 12.33 -11.29
CA SER A 79 11.53 13.33 -10.78
C SER A 79 10.58 12.78 -9.71
N ILE A 80 10.47 11.45 -9.59
CA ILE A 80 9.66 10.80 -8.57
C ILE A 80 10.61 10.23 -7.52
N HIS A 81 10.63 10.87 -6.35
CA HIS A 81 11.57 10.52 -5.28
C HIS A 81 11.10 9.37 -4.36
N VAL A 82 10.27 8.48 -4.89
CA VAL A 82 9.79 7.26 -4.23
C VAL A 82 10.48 6.08 -4.88
N LEU A 83 11.07 5.17 -4.09
CA LEU A 83 11.82 4.02 -4.60
C LEU A 83 10.90 2.86 -5.01
N GLY A 84 9.84 2.66 -4.24
CA GLY A 84 8.95 1.52 -4.33
C GLY A 84 7.89 1.57 -3.24
N TYR A 85 7.00 0.60 -3.27
CA TYR A 85 5.89 0.51 -2.31
C TYR A 85 5.70 -0.93 -1.82
N PRO A 86 6.62 -1.41 -0.97
CA PRO A 86 6.54 -2.76 -0.45
C PRO A 86 5.39 -2.92 0.53
N GLY A 87 4.65 -3.99 0.37
CA GLY A 87 3.49 -4.20 1.20
C GLY A 87 2.81 -5.53 0.97
N PHE A 88 1.63 -5.60 1.57
CA PHE A 88 0.65 -6.61 1.24
C PHE A 88 -0.46 -6.02 0.40
N MET A 89 -1.05 -6.88 -0.40
CA MET A 89 -2.26 -6.60 -1.13
C MET A 89 -3.36 -7.58 -0.72
N TYR A 90 -4.56 -7.05 -0.54
CA TYR A 90 -5.79 -7.78 -0.35
C TYR A 90 -6.78 -7.34 -1.41
N GLY A 91 -7.38 -8.28 -2.13
CA GLY A 91 -8.31 -7.97 -3.23
C GLY A 91 -7.78 -8.47 -4.56
N TYR A 92 -7.88 -7.63 -5.57
CA TYR A 92 -7.62 -7.99 -6.96
C TYR A 92 -7.09 -6.78 -7.73
N GLU A 93 -5.93 -6.94 -8.35
CA GLU A 93 -5.35 -5.96 -9.26
C GLU A 93 -4.87 -6.68 -10.51
N THR A 94 -5.22 -6.16 -11.68
CA THR A 94 -4.83 -6.76 -12.98
C THR A 94 -3.68 -6.04 -13.66
N TRP A 95 -3.06 -5.10 -12.96
CA TRP A 95 -1.98 -4.26 -13.44
C TRP A 95 -0.72 -4.48 -12.60
N PHE A 96 0.39 -3.89 -13.07
CA PHE A 96 1.74 -4.13 -12.53
C PHE A 96 2.06 -5.62 -12.44
N SER A 97 2.78 -6.05 -11.40
CA SER A 97 3.06 -7.46 -11.18
C SER A 97 1.90 -8.25 -10.58
N PHE A 98 0.78 -7.59 -10.24
CA PHE A 98 -0.32 -8.19 -9.47
C PHE A 98 -1.32 -8.96 -10.33
N SER A 99 -1.12 -8.99 -11.65
CA SER A 99 -2.05 -9.61 -12.61
C SER A 99 -2.36 -11.08 -12.39
N GLU A 100 -1.55 -11.80 -11.61
CA GLU A 100 -1.75 -13.21 -11.27
C GLU A 100 -2.65 -13.41 -10.04
N MET A 101 -3.02 -12.35 -9.33
CA MET A 101 -3.92 -12.43 -8.18
C MET A 101 -5.33 -12.83 -8.61
N GLY A 102 -5.98 -13.68 -7.81
CA GLY A 102 -7.40 -14.00 -7.93
C GLY A 102 -8.28 -13.01 -7.15
N LYS A 103 -9.60 -13.14 -7.30
CA LYS A 103 -10.54 -12.43 -6.42
C LYS A 103 -10.41 -12.95 -4.99
N THR A 104 -10.55 -12.07 -4.02
CA THR A 104 -10.35 -12.39 -2.61
C THR A 104 -11.65 -12.23 -1.82
N LYS A 105 -11.98 -13.24 -1.01
CA LYS A 105 -13.18 -13.27 -0.18
C LYS A 105 -12.83 -13.74 1.24
N GLU A 106 -12.65 -12.79 2.14
CA GLU A 106 -12.30 -13.04 3.54
C GLU A 106 -13.14 -12.14 4.47
N TYR A 107 -13.64 -12.70 5.58
CA TYR A 107 -14.50 -12.03 6.59
C TYR A 107 -15.67 -11.18 6.04
N GLY A 108 -16.23 -11.57 4.89
CA GLY A 108 -17.35 -10.85 4.29
C GLY A 108 -16.96 -9.59 3.52
N LEU A 109 -15.67 -9.30 3.36
CA LEU A 109 -15.17 -8.29 2.43
C LEU A 109 -14.81 -8.98 1.10
N TYR A 110 -15.65 -8.77 0.09
CA TYR A 110 -15.47 -9.35 -1.23
C TYR A 110 -14.85 -8.29 -2.12
N LEU A 111 -13.64 -8.51 -2.63
CA LEU A 111 -13.02 -7.57 -3.56
C LEU A 111 -12.60 -8.28 -4.86
N PRO A 112 -12.87 -7.67 -6.03
CA PRO A 112 -13.47 -6.34 -6.22
C PRO A 112 -15.00 -6.35 -6.05
N GLU A 113 -15.57 -5.25 -5.54
CA GLU A 113 -17.03 -5.04 -5.39
C GLU A 113 -17.39 -3.61 -5.80
N LYS A 114 -18.62 -3.41 -6.29
CA LYS A 114 -19.08 -2.07 -6.64
C LYS A 114 -19.24 -1.24 -5.37
N LEU A 115 -18.78 0.01 -5.38
CA LEU A 115 -18.92 0.92 -4.23
C LEU A 115 -20.36 1.04 -3.72
N SER A 116 -21.35 1.01 -4.61
CA SER A 116 -22.78 1.06 -4.24
C SER A 116 -23.25 -0.15 -3.43
N ASN A 117 -22.53 -1.28 -3.50
CA ASN A 117 -22.83 -2.53 -2.83
C ASN A 117 -21.90 -2.81 -1.66
N LEU A 118 -20.77 -2.08 -1.58
CA LEU A 118 -19.76 -2.29 -0.57
C LEU A 118 -20.28 -1.82 0.79
N SER A 119 -20.46 -2.77 1.70
CA SER A 119 -20.83 -2.44 3.08
C SER A 119 -19.69 -1.73 3.80
N ASN A 120 -20.02 -0.86 4.74
CA ASN A 120 -19.01 -0.25 5.62
C ASN A 120 -18.23 -1.34 6.35
N PHE A 121 -16.91 -1.20 6.39
CA PHE A 121 -16.01 -2.10 7.09
C PHE A 121 -14.95 -1.30 7.85
N TYR A 122 -14.31 -1.94 8.83
CA TYR A 122 -13.18 -1.38 9.53
C TYR A 122 -11.91 -2.15 9.18
N SER A 123 -10.82 -1.43 8.96
CA SER A 123 -9.48 -1.99 8.84
C SER A 123 -8.69 -1.59 10.08
N PHE A 124 -8.25 -2.59 10.86
CA PHE A 124 -7.44 -2.37 12.05
C PHE A 124 -6.02 -2.83 11.78
N LEU A 125 -5.07 -2.01 12.21
CA LEU A 125 -3.67 -2.31 12.04
C LEU A 125 -2.86 -1.92 13.26
N TYR A 126 -1.99 -2.85 13.69
CA TYR A 126 -0.89 -2.59 14.59
C TYR A 126 0.39 -2.51 13.78
N TYR A 127 1.09 -1.39 13.88
CA TYR A 127 2.30 -1.17 13.11
C TYR A 127 3.31 -0.34 13.90
N THR A 128 4.56 -0.45 13.48
CA THR A 128 5.64 0.43 13.91
C THR A 128 6.44 0.74 12.67
N VAL A 129 6.78 2.01 12.49
CA VAL A 129 7.65 2.49 11.43
C VAL A 129 8.92 3.00 12.10
N TRP A 130 10.07 2.60 11.59
CA TRP A 130 11.35 3.11 12.05
C TRP A 130 12.33 3.18 10.90
N ASN A 131 13.19 4.20 10.91
CA ASN A 131 14.33 4.33 10.01
C ASN A 131 15.61 4.44 10.83
N VAL A 132 16.69 3.88 10.31
CA VAL A 132 18.04 4.09 10.87
C VAL A 132 18.75 5.21 10.11
N THR A 133 18.69 5.15 8.77
CA THR A 133 19.22 6.15 7.83
C THR A 133 18.33 6.22 6.60
N GLY A 134 18.22 7.39 5.97
CA GLY A 134 17.33 7.61 4.83
C GLY A 134 15.95 8.13 5.26
N ARG A 135 14.98 8.05 4.33
CA ARG A 135 13.62 8.56 4.54
C ARG A 135 12.60 7.46 4.26
N ILE A 136 11.54 7.44 5.05
CA ILE A 136 10.29 6.74 4.74
C ILE A 136 9.32 7.82 4.29
N ASP A 137 8.87 7.74 3.05
CA ASP A 137 7.97 8.74 2.46
C ASP A 137 6.60 8.69 3.14
N ASP A 138 6.05 7.48 3.28
CA ASP A 138 4.81 7.22 3.98
C ASP A 138 4.70 5.77 4.51
N PHE A 139 3.67 5.58 5.32
CA PHE A 139 3.06 4.29 5.56
C PHE A 139 1.55 4.43 5.35
N SER A 140 1.08 3.94 4.21
CA SER A 140 -0.29 4.16 3.76
C SER A 140 -1.11 2.89 3.49
N TYR A 141 -2.42 3.10 3.39
CA TYR A 141 -3.28 2.26 2.55
C TYR A 141 -3.28 2.82 1.14
N ASP A 142 -3.29 1.93 0.15
CA ASP A 142 -3.47 2.22 -1.27
C ASP A 142 -4.67 1.41 -1.76
N MET A 143 -5.62 2.07 -2.41
CA MET A 143 -6.90 1.50 -2.84
C MET A 143 -7.27 2.03 -4.21
N TRP A 144 -7.70 1.12 -5.08
CA TRP A 144 -8.00 1.44 -6.47
C TRP A 144 -9.48 1.35 -6.77
N LEU A 145 -10.02 2.40 -7.38
CA LEU A 145 -11.39 2.47 -7.86
C LEU A 145 -11.37 2.56 -9.38
N THR A 146 -11.91 1.54 -10.03
CA THR A 146 -11.91 1.43 -11.48
C THR A 146 -13.35 1.30 -11.98
N PRO A 147 -13.69 1.79 -13.18
CA PRO A 147 -15.01 1.62 -13.77
C PRO A 147 -15.38 0.16 -14.02
N GLN A 148 -14.36 -0.71 -14.21
CA GLN A 148 -14.51 -2.14 -14.45
C GLN A 148 -13.56 -2.93 -13.54
N PRO A 149 -13.96 -4.10 -13.02
CA PRO A 149 -13.17 -4.85 -12.04
C PRO A 149 -11.88 -5.47 -12.61
N ASN A 150 -11.77 -5.60 -13.93
CA ASN A 150 -10.65 -6.30 -14.59
C ASN A 150 -9.98 -5.37 -15.62
N VAL A 151 -9.45 -4.23 -15.18
CA VAL A 151 -8.73 -3.31 -16.08
C VAL A 151 -7.25 -3.69 -16.15
N PRO A 152 -6.66 -3.96 -17.32
CA PRO A 152 -5.26 -4.40 -17.38
C PRO A 152 -4.26 -3.26 -17.13
N GLN A 153 -4.71 -2.01 -17.20
CA GLN A 153 -3.91 -0.81 -17.04
C GLN A 153 -4.76 0.30 -16.44
N LEU A 154 -4.13 1.13 -15.61
CA LEU A 154 -4.74 2.31 -15.00
C LEU A 154 -4.66 3.50 -15.95
N SER A 155 -5.71 4.30 -15.97
CA SER A 155 -5.92 5.34 -16.97
C SER A 155 -6.85 6.44 -16.46
N LYS A 156 -7.06 7.45 -17.29
CA LYS A 156 -8.01 8.53 -17.02
C LYS A 156 -9.41 8.00 -16.73
N GLY A 157 -9.91 8.30 -15.53
CA GLY A 157 -11.20 7.82 -15.02
C GLY A 157 -11.07 6.80 -13.90
N ASP A 158 -9.88 6.20 -13.74
CA ASP A 158 -9.53 5.42 -12.56
C ASP A 158 -9.09 6.36 -11.42
N ILE A 159 -9.29 5.93 -10.18
CA ILE A 159 -8.96 6.70 -8.98
C ILE A 159 -8.10 5.85 -8.04
N GLU A 160 -6.96 6.41 -7.64
CA GLU A 160 -6.14 5.94 -6.52
C GLU A 160 -6.59 6.69 -5.26
N VAL A 161 -6.91 5.97 -4.20
CA VAL A 161 -7.23 6.54 -2.89
C VAL A 161 -6.19 6.08 -1.89
N MET A 162 -5.32 7.01 -1.50
CA MET A 162 -4.30 6.74 -0.49
C MET A 162 -4.68 7.33 0.86
N ILE A 163 -4.51 6.54 1.93
CA ILE A 163 -4.66 7.00 3.32
C ILE A 163 -3.32 6.86 4.02
N TRP A 164 -2.63 7.98 4.24
CA TRP A 164 -1.30 8.03 4.84
C TRP A 164 -1.41 8.13 6.35
N ASN A 165 -1.17 7.01 7.05
CA ASN A 165 -1.23 6.93 8.51
C ASN A 165 0.06 7.46 9.15
N TYR A 166 1.19 7.28 8.46
CA TYR A 166 2.45 7.98 8.72
C TYR A 166 2.96 8.58 7.43
N TRP A 167 3.64 9.72 7.52
CA TRP A 167 4.28 10.36 6.38
C TRP A 167 5.52 11.16 6.80
N GLY A 168 6.62 10.95 6.09
CA GLY A 168 7.82 11.79 6.16
C GLY A 168 7.88 12.80 5.01
N GLN A 169 7.15 12.56 3.92
CA GLN A 169 7.02 13.50 2.81
C GLN A 169 5.80 14.41 3.01
N ASN A 170 6.03 15.73 3.02
CA ASN A 170 4.93 16.70 3.04
C ASN A 170 4.48 17.07 1.62
N LEU A 171 3.24 16.73 1.25
CA LEU A 171 2.67 17.03 -0.06
C LEU A 171 2.38 18.52 -0.29
N SER A 172 2.31 19.35 0.77
CA SER A 172 2.07 20.80 0.62
C SER A 172 3.14 21.52 -0.21
N ASN A 173 4.34 20.95 -0.26
CA ASN A 173 5.50 21.53 -0.93
C ASN A 173 5.77 20.88 -2.30
N VAL A 174 4.86 20.03 -2.77
CA VAL A 174 5.04 19.28 -4.02
C VAL A 174 4.14 19.90 -5.10
N PRO A 175 4.71 20.47 -6.17
CA PRO A 175 4.02 21.44 -7.04
C PRO A 175 2.84 20.88 -7.85
N TYR A 176 2.75 19.56 -8.00
CA TYR A 176 1.70 18.90 -8.78
C TYR A 176 0.53 18.40 -7.93
N PHE A 177 0.64 18.45 -6.61
CA PHE A 177 -0.48 18.15 -5.71
C PHE A 177 -1.29 19.41 -5.42
N ALA A 178 -2.60 19.33 -5.66
CA ALA A 178 -3.53 20.38 -5.29
C ALA A 178 -4.09 20.09 -3.90
N TYR A 179 -3.89 20.99 -2.95
CA TYR A 179 -4.58 20.94 -1.65
C TYR A 179 -6.06 21.29 -1.84
N ILE A 180 -6.95 20.45 -1.31
CA ILE A 180 -8.41 20.61 -1.47
C ILE A 180 -9.09 20.99 -0.16
N GLY A 181 -8.50 20.66 0.99
CA GLY A 181 -9.05 21.00 2.29
C GLY A 181 -8.67 20.01 3.37
N ASN A 182 -9.36 20.12 4.50
CA ASN A 182 -9.23 19.23 5.63
C ASN A 182 -10.53 18.46 5.85
N ALA A 183 -10.44 17.23 6.33
CA ALA A 183 -11.59 16.46 6.79
C ALA A 183 -11.29 15.79 8.13
N HIS A 184 -12.35 15.56 8.89
CA HIS A 184 -12.28 14.89 10.18
C HIS A 184 -12.96 13.54 10.10
N PHE A 185 -12.26 12.50 10.54
CA PHE A 185 -12.78 11.14 10.58
C PHE A 185 -12.63 10.52 11.97
N PRO A 186 -13.65 9.78 12.46
CA PRO A 186 -13.50 8.97 13.65
C PRO A 186 -12.57 7.79 13.36
N THR A 187 -11.38 7.81 13.96
CA THR A 187 -10.32 6.81 13.75
C THR A 187 -9.99 6.13 15.07
N TYR A 188 -9.88 4.81 15.07
CA TYR A 188 -9.49 4.03 16.25
C TYR A 188 -7.96 4.00 16.42
N ILE A 189 -7.45 4.68 17.43
CA ILE A 189 -6.01 4.80 17.73
C ILE A 189 -5.75 4.31 19.16
N ASN A 190 -4.88 3.32 19.30
CA ASN A 190 -4.39 2.80 20.57
C ASN A 190 -5.50 2.52 21.60
N GLY A 191 -6.61 1.91 21.16
CA GLY A 191 -7.73 1.53 22.03
C GLY A 191 -8.88 2.54 22.10
N THR A 192 -8.75 3.71 21.46
CA THR A 192 -9.71 4.81 21.60
C THR A 192 -10.12 5.38 20.24
N ILE A 193 -11.40 5.71 20.07
CA ILE A 193 -11.87 6.47 18.90
C ILE A 193 -11.52 7.94 19.11
N LYS A 194 -10.79 8.53 18.18
CA LYS A 194 -10.44 9.94 18.13
C LYS A 194 -10.95 10.55 16.84
N ASN A 195 -11.36 11.82 16.88
CA ASN A 195 -11.70 12.55 15.67
C ASN A 195 -10.43 13.14 15.07
N VAL A 196 -9.85 12.46 14.09
CA VAL A 196 -8.53 12.76 13.53
C VAL A 196 -8.67 13.68 12.34
N ASN A 197 -7.77 14.66 12.23
CA ASN A 197 -7.71 15.57 11.09
C ASN A 197 -6.87 14.98 9.95
N TYR A 198 -7.37 15.07 8.73
CA TYR A 198 -6.68 14.68 7.50
C TYR A 198 -6.61 15.86 6.54
N SER A 199 -5.40 16.15 6.04
CA SER A 199 -5.22 17.06 4.89
C SER A 199 -5.47 16.29 3.60
N ILE A 200 -6.24 16.86 2.68
CA ILE A 200 -6.63 16.20 1.44
C ILE A 200 -5.92 16.85 0.26
N TYR A 201 -5.26 16.03 -0.55
CA TYR A 201 -4.59 16.44 -1.78
C TYR A 201 -5.11 15.65 -2.98
N ILE A 202 -5.12 16.28 -4.15
CA ILE A 202 -5.44 15.64 -5.43
C ILE A 202 -4.25 15.76 -6.37
N LEU A 203 -3.92 14.66 -7.04
CA LEU A 203 -3.08 14.61 -8.22
C LEU A 203 -3.96 14.23 -9.42
N ASN A 204 -4.22 15.18 -10.31
CA ASN A 204 -5.22 14.97 -11.37
C ASN A 204 -4.82 13.91 -12.41
N TYR A 205 -3.51 13.82 -12.71
CA TYR A 205 -2.96 13.02 -13.81
C TYR A 205 -1.66 12.34 -13.39
N THR A 206 -1.76 11.21 -12.69
CA THR A 206 -0.59 10.46 -12.22
C THR A 206 0.15 9.80 -13.39
N GLY A 207 1.46 10.02 -13.49
CA GLY A 207 2.35 9.39 -14.48
C GLY A 207 2.26 9.91 -15.91
N SER A 208 1.09 10.37 -16.39
CA SER A 208 0.93 10.96 -17.73
C SER A 208 -0.34 11.80 -17.85
N MET A 209 -0.52 12.56 -18.95
CA MET A 209 -1.78 13.29 -19.24
C MET A 209 -3.03 12.39 -19.35
N ASN A 210 -2.84 11.10 -19.60
CA ASN A 210 -3.91 10.09 -19.62
C ASN A 210 -3.89 9.20 -18.38
N GLY A 211 -3.16 9.62 -17.34
CA GLY A 211 -3.07 8.95 -16.05
C GLY A 211 -4.37 8.98 -15.25
N TRP A 212 -4.37 8.20 -14.18
CA TRP A 212 -5.45 8.18 -13.20
C TRP A 212 -5.40 9.41 -12.28
N THR A 213 -6.47 9.59 -11.50
CA THR A 213 -6.53 10.63 -10.47
C THR A 213 -6.16 10.04 -9.12
N GLY A 214 -5.17 10.61 -8.44
CA GLY A 214 -4.85 10.25 -7.07
C GLY A 214 -5.51 11.18 -6.05
N VAL A 215 -6.07 10.61 -4.98
CA VAL A 215 -6.68 11.31 -3.85
C VAL A 215 -6.00 10.86 -2.57
N TYR A 216 -5.36 11.78 -1.87
CA TYR A 216 -4.44 11.49 -0.77
C TYR A 216 -4.96 12.11 0.51
N TYR A 217 -5.21 11.28 1.52
CA TYR A 217 -5.62 11.67 2.86
C TYR A 217 -4.43 11.55 3.80
N LEU A 218 -3.85 12.69 4.19
CA LEU A 218 -2.68 12.75 5.06
C LEU A 218 -3.09 12.97 6.51
N MET A 219 -2.95 11.95 7.35
CA MET A 219 -3.24 12.02 8.78
C MET A 219 -2.33 13.05 9.45
N GLN A 220 -2.91 14.04 10.14
CA GLN A 220 -2.11 15.08 10.80
C GLN A 220 -1.51 14.60 12.13
N ASP A 221 -2.17 13.65 12.81
CA ASP A 221 -1.75 13.09 14.10
C ASP A 221 -0.77 11.90 13.97
N HIS A 222 -0.01 11.86 12.88
CA HIS A 222 0.93 10.82 12.48
C HIS A 222 2.22 10.76 13.32
N GLY A 223 2.12 10.45 14.60
CA GLY A 223 3.29 10.32 15.49
C GLY A 223 2.97 9.66 16.83
N ILE A 224 1.87 8.90 16.87
CA ILE A 224 1.26 8.31 18.06
C ILE A 224 1.34 6.80 17.99
#